data_AF-A0A4Q0PGI3-F1
#
_entry.id   AF-A0A4Q0PGI3-F1
#
_cell.length_a   1.000
_cell.length_b   1.000
_cell.length_c   1.000
_cell.angle_alpha   90.00
_cell.angle_beta   90.00
_cell.angle_gamma   90.00
#
_symmetry.space_group_name_H-M   'P 1'
#
loop_
_entity.id
_entity.type
_entity.pdbx_description
1 polymer ?
#
loop_
_entity_poly.entity_id
_entity_poly.type
_entity_poly.pdbx_seq_one_letter_code
_entity_poly.pdbx_strand_id
1 'polypeptide(L)'
;MKTSPNSHFERALNKLLKRYDCTQNERKRLRAVAMTTISKISHTEYGGFEEQTGAFLSEAMSSTFKIKIDYIDQHTQAFKSLYLVPNTEEYSDTSI
;
A
#
# COMPACT_ATOMS: atom_id res chain seq x y z
N MET A 1 1.85 -29.94 0.51
CA MET A 1 2.17 -28.60 -0.04
C MET A 1 2.58 -27.68 1.09
N LYS A 2 3.85 -27.25 1.17
CA LYS A 2 4.26 -26.21 2.12
C LYS A 2 3.90 -24.86 1.50
N THR A 3 2.79 -24.26 1.92
CA THR A 3 2.50 -22.86 1.61
C THR A 3 3.63 -22.04 2.21
N SER A 4 4.44 -21.40 1.36
CA SER A 4 5.43 -20.41 1.80
C SER A 4 4.74 -19.43 2.77
N PRO A 5 5.37 -19.06 3.90
CA PRO A 5 4.77 -18.15 4.88
C PRO A 5 4.31 -16.83 4.26
N ASN A 6 4.84 -16.42 3.11
CA ASN A 6 4.50 -15.15 2.44
C ASN A 6 3.43 -15.28 1.35
N SER A 7 2.98 -16.51 1.06
CA SER A 7 1.98 -16.77 0.00
C SER A 7 0.63 -16.09 0.28
N HIS A 8 0.33 -15.77 1.55
CA HIS A 8 -0.90 -15.08 1.91
C HIS A 8 -0.86 -13.58 1.55
N PHE A 9 0.24 -12.88 1.85
CA PHE A 9 0.41 -11.47 1.47
C PHE A 9 0.46 -11.30 -0.04
N GLU A 10 1.17 -12.18 -0.74
CA GLU A 10 1.23 -12.18 -2.20
C GLU A 10 -0.17 -12.32 -2.81
N ARG A 11 -0.99 -13.27 -2.31
CA ARG A 11 -2.36 -13.45 -2.78
C ARG A 11 -3.26 -12.27 -2.43
N ALA A 12 -3.13 -11.69 -1.25
CA ALA A 12 -3.91 -10.52 -0.83
C ALA A 12 -3.58 -9.31 -1.71
N LEU A 13 -2.30 -9.02 -1.89
CA LEU A 13 -1.83 -7.92 -2.73
C LEU A 13 -2.25 -8.11 -4.18
N ASN A 14 -2.08 -9.31 -4.75
CA ASN A 14 -2.53 -9.60 -6.12
C ASN A 14 -4.04 -9.41 -6.30
N LYS A 15 -4.86 -9.67 -5.28
CA LYS A 15 -6.30 -9.37 -5.33
C LYS A 15 -6.55 -7.86 -5.31
N LEU A 16 -5.89 -7.13 -4.42
CA LEU A 16 -6.05 -5.68 -4.30
C LEU A 16 -5.59 -4.95 -5.57
N LEU A 17 -4.44 -5.32 -6.14
CA LEU A 17 -3.89 -4.73 -7.37
C LEU A 17 -4.68 -5.05 -8.65
N LYS A 18 -5.57 -6.05 -8.60
CA LYS A 18 -6.54 -6.32 -9.67
C LYS A 18 -7.82 -5.49 -9.52
N ARG A 19 -8.13 -5.07 -8.30
CA ARG A 19 -9.32 -4.28 -7.97
C ARG A 19 -9.09 -2.79 -8.13
N TYR A 20 -7.89 -2.32 -7.78
CA TYR A 20 -7.52 -0.92 -7.81
C TYR A 20 -6.50 -0.65 -8.91
N ASP A 21 -6.69 0.44 -9.63
CA ASP A 21 -5.79 0.88 -10.69
C ASP A 21 -4.55 1.55 -10.10
N CYS A 22 -3.56 0.74 -9.73
CA CYS A 22 -2.28 1.27 -9.27
C CYS A 22 -1.48 1.87 -10.44
N THR A 23 -0.96 3.07 -10.21
CA THR A 23 -0.07 3.77 -11.15
C THR A 23 1.25 3.01 -11.33
N GLN A 24 2.01 3.32 -12.39
CA GLN A 24 3.32 2.71 -12.57
C GLN A 24 4.28 3.02 -11.42
N ASN A 25 4.22 4.24 -10.88
CA ASN A 25 5.04 4.66 -9.74
C ASN A 25 4.69 3.87 -8.47
N GLU A 26 3.40 3.66 -8.21
CA GLU A 26 2.93 2.83 -7.09
C GLU A 26 3.40 1.39 -7.21
N ARG A 27 3.31 0.79 -8.41
CA ARG A 27 3.81 -0.56 -8.66
C ARG A 27 5.33 -0.64 -8.47
N LYS A 28 6.07 0.40 -8.84
CA LYS A 28 7.52 0.47 -8.62
C LYS A 28 7.86 0.54 -7.13
N ARG A 29 7.19 1.41 -6.37
CA ARG A 29 7.34 1.51 -4.90
C ARG A 29 7.02 0.18 -4.22
N LEU A 30 5.96 -0.50 -4.66
CA LEU A 30 5.56 -1.79 -4.12
C LEU A 30 6.56 -2.90 -4.39
N ARG A 31 7.17 -2.95 -5.59
CA ARG A 31 8.22 -3.93 -5.91
C ARG A 31 9.48 -3.75 -5.06
N ALA A 32 9.73 -2.55 -4.53
CA ALA A 32 10.83 -2.31 -3.61
C ALA A 32 10.58 -2.88 -2.20
N VAL A 33 9.33 -3.23 -1.87
CA VAL A 33 8.98 -3.90 -0.61
C VAL A 33 9.14 -5.41 -0.79
N ALA A 34 10.12 -6.00 -0.10
CA ALA A 34 10.28 -7.44 -0.08
C ALA A 34 9.07 -8.09 0.62
N MET A 35 8.39 -9.02 -0.05
CA MET A 35 7.20 -9.70 0.49
C MET A 35 7.46 -10.40 1.84
N THR A 36 8.71 -10.83 2.07
CA THR A 36 9.17 -11.45 3.32
C THR A 36 9.21 -10.49 4.51
N THR A 37 9.19 -9.18 4.29
CA THR A 37 9.27 -8.17 5.35
C THR A 37 7.96 -7.48 5.65
N ILE A 38 6.90 -7.82 4.91
CA ILE A 38 5.55 -7.32 5.18
C ILE A 38 5.06 -7.92 6.49
N SER A 39 4.60 -7.07 7.39
CA SER A 39 3.96 -7.47 8.64
C SER A 39 2.45 -7.35 8.57
N LYS A 40 1.92 -6.42 7.77
CA LYS A 40 0.47 -6.21 7.64
C LYS A 40 0.10 -5.56 6.30
N ILE A 41 -1.04 -5.99 5.75
CA ILE A 41 -1.73 -5.29 4.66
C ILE A 41 -3.11 -4.88 5.17
N SER A 42 -3.39 -3.59 5.15
CA SER A 42 -4.69 -3.01 5.48
C SER A 42 -5.30 -2.41 4.22
N HIS A 43 -6.59 -2.61 4.01
CA HIS A 43 -7.31 -2.02 2.89
C HIS A 43 -8.68 -1.55 3.36
N THR A 44 -9.24 -0.58 2.64
CA THR A 44 -10.60 -0.12 2.87
C THR A 44 -11.31 0.17 1.56
N GLU A 45 -12.62 -0.01 1.55
CA GLU A 45 -13.49 0.45 0.45
C GLU A 45 -14.00 1.87 0.71
N TYR A 46 -14.19 2.24 1.98
CA TYR A 46 -14.74 3.53 2.45
C TYR A 46 -13.73 4.28 3.32
N GLY A 47 -13.75 5.61 3.32
CA GLY A 47 -12.72 6.38 4.04
C GLY A 47 -11.32 6.15 3.48
N GLY A 48 -10.27 6.32 4.31
CA GLY A 48 -8.88 6.09 3.91
C GLY A 48 -7.87 6.10 5.03
N PHE A 49 -6.63 5.72 4.70
CA PHE A 49 -5.49 5.78 5.61
C PHE A 49 -4.68 7.06 5.36
N GLU A 50 -4.45 7.85 6.40
CA GLU A 50 -3.59 9.04 6.32
C GLU A 50 -2.11 8.65 6.29
N GLU A 51 -1.31 9.20 5.37
CA GLU A 51 0.09 8.82 5.21
C GLU A 51 0.96 9.23 6.41
N GLN A 52 0.69 10.38 7.03
CA GLN A 52 1.49 10.92 8.14
C GLN A 52 1.36 10.12 9.43
N THR A 53 0.13 9.73 9.78
CA THR A 53 -0.15 9.04 11.05
C THR A 53 -0.41 7.54 10.88
N GLY A 54 -0.77 7.10 9.67
CA GLY A 54 -1.26 5.75 9.40
C GLY A 54 -2.66 5.47 9.94
N ALA A 55 -3.35 6.47 10.49
CA ALA A 55 -4.69 6.34 11.03
C ALA A 55 -5.72 6.14 9.93
N PHE A 56 -6.79 5.40 10.25
CA PHE A 56 -7.96 5.32 9.40
C PHE A 56 -8.89 6.49 9.68
N LEU A 57 -9.29 7.19 8.63
CA LEU A 57 -10.31 8.23 8.63
C LEU A 57 -11.56 7.69 7.93
N SER A 58 -12.72 7.84 8.57
CA SER A 58 -14.00 7.41 8.00
C SER A 58 -14.39 8.20 6.76
N GLU A 59 -13.95 9.45 6.68
CA GLU A 59 -14.13 10.32 5.52
C GLU A 59 -12.91 10.22 4.59
N ALA A 60 -13.18 10.00 3.30
CA ALA A 60 -12.12 9.95 2.30
C ALA A 60 -11.66 11.37 1.98
N MET A 61 -10.39 11.66 2.22
CA MET A 61 -9.75 12.95 1.93
C MET A 61 -8.68 12.78 0.85
N SER A 62 -8.24 13.88 0.23
CA SER A 62 -7.21 13.82 -0.82
C SER A 62 -5.85 13.31 -0.34
N SER A 63 -5.53 13.52 0.94
CA SER A 63 -4.32 13.03 1.60
C SER A 63 -4.39 11.57 2.08
N THR A 64 -5.48 10.85 1.77
CA THR A 64 -5.71 9.50 2.28
C THR A 64 -5.69 8.45 1.19
N PHE A 65 -5.33 7.22 1.57
CA PHE A 65 -5.06 6.11 0.65
C PHE A 65 -5.95 4.91 0.95
N LYS A 66 -6.29 4.12 -0.07
CA LYS A 66 -7.12 2.91 0.08
C LYS A 66 -6.36 1.72 0.63
N ILE A 67 -5.04 1.67 0.44
CA ILE A 67 -4.19 0.55 0.83
C ILE A 67 -3.01 1.05 1.67
N LYS A 68 -2.76 0.39 2.80
CA LYS A 68 -1.59 0.58 3.66
C LYS A 68 -0.86 -0.75 3.84
N ILE A 69 0.45 -0.76 3.61
CA ILE A 69 1.31 -1.92 3.77
C ILE A 69 2.39 -1.59 4.79
N ASP A 70 2.34 -2.26 5.94
CA ASP A 70 3.35 -2.11 6.99
C ASP A 70 4.45 -3.16 6.78
N TYR A 71 5.71 -2.74 6.81
CA TYR A 71 6.86 -3.59 6.53
C TYR A 71 8.13 -3.14 7.26
N ILE A 72 9.11 -4.04 7.36
CA ILE A 72 10.46 -3.73 7.84
C ILE A 72 11.35 -3.43 6.63
N ASP A 73 11.93 -2.24 6.60
CA ASP A 73 12.90 -1.85 5.59
C ASP A 73 14.19 -2.68 5.73
N GLN A 74 14.61 -3.36 4.67
CA GLN A 74 15.78 -4.25 4.74
C GLN A 74 17.10 -3.50 4.93
N HIS A 75 17.19 -2.25 4.48
CA HIS A 75 18.40 -1.45 4.56
C HIS A 75 18.51 -0.77 5.92
N THR A 76 17.42 -0.16 6.40
CA THR A 76 17.45 0.62 7.63
C THR A 76 16.95 -0.16 8.84
N GLN A 77 16.41 -1.37 8.64
CA GLN A 77 15.74 -2.19 9.68
C GLN A 77 14.61 -1.45 10.41
N ALA A 78 14.12 -0.35 9.82
CA ALA A 78 13.08 0.48 10.41
C ALA A 78 11.70 -0.02 10.00
N PHE A 79 10.73 0.10 10.90
CA PHE A 79 9.32 -0.07 10.56
C PHE A 79 8.86 1.09 9.67
N LYS A 80 8.29 0.76 8.51
CA LYS A 80 7.77 1.72 7.54
C LYS A 80 6.38 1.29 7.07
N SER A 81 5.67 2.25 6.50
CA SER A 81 4.39 2.04 5.84
C SER A 81 4.46 2.54 4.40
N LEU A 82 3.93 1.75 3.47
CA LEU A 82 3.71 2.15 2.09
C LEU A 82 2.21 2.35 1.88
N TYR A 83 1.84 3.51 1.35
CA TYR A 83 0.47 3.89 1.04
C TYR A 83 0.27 3.91 -0.48
N LEU A 84 -0.81 3.28 -0.94
CA LEU A 84 -1.13 3.12 -2.36
C LEU A 84 -2.60 3.46 -2.61
N VAL A 85 -2.89 3.90 -3.83
CA VAL A 85 -4.23 4.19 -4.35
C VAL A 85 -4.84 5.35 -3.55
N PRO A 86 -4.52 6.60 -3.89
CA PRO A 86 -5.11 7.77 -3.24
C PRO A 86 -6.64 7.77 -3.40
N ASN A 87 -7.35 8.31 -2.42
CA ASN A 87 -8.81 8.36 -2.40
C ASN A 87 -9.41 9.34 -3.39
N THR A 88 -8.66 10.36 -3.76
CA THR A 88 -9.02 11.30 -4.83
C THR A 88 -7.97 11.18 -5.92
N GLU A 89 -8.41 11.23 -7.17
CA GLU A 89 -7.53 11.38 -8.32
C GLU A 89 -6.91 12.78 -8.34
N GLU A 90 -6.05 13.13 -7.38
CA GLU A 90 -5.08 14.20 -7.61
C GLU A 90 -3.93 13.61 -8.43
N TYR A 91 -4.23 13.28 -9.70
CA TYR A 91 -3.22 13.23 -10.75
C TYR A 91 -2.87 14.66 -11.12
N SER A 92 -1.93 15.25 -10.40
CA SER A 92 -1.07 16.28 -10.98
C SER A 92 0.13 15.55 -11.58
N ASP A 93 -0.01 15.10 -12.82
CA ASP A 93 1.14 14.95 -13.72
C ASP A 93 1.69 16.36 -13.95
N THR A 94 2.54 16.86 -13.05
CA THR A 94 3.41 17.99 -13.38
C THR A 94 4.55 17.44 -14.21
N SER A 95 4.26 17.25 -15.50
CA SER A 95 5.29 17.26 -16.55
C SER A 95 5.93 18.64 -16.56
N ILE A 96 7.18 18.76 -16.09
CA ILE A 96 8.18 19.71 -16.60
C ILE A 96 9.55 19.02 -16.55
#